data_AF-A0AA49J8F0-F1
#
_entry.id   AF-A0AA49J8F0-F1
#
_cell.length_a   1.000
_cell.length_b   1.000
_cell.length_c   1.000
_cell.angle_alpha   90.00
_cell.angle_beta   90.00
_cell.angle_gamma   90.00
#
_symmetry.space_group_name_H-M   'P 1'
#
loop_
_entity.id
_entity.type
_entity.pdbx_description
1 polymer ?
#
loop_
_entity_poly.entity_id
_entity_poly.type
_entity_poly.pdbx_seq_one_letter_code
_entity_poly.pdbx_strand_id
1 'polypeptide(L)'
;VCEQGNSYTNVIMYTEEELQNIFEILKENIEHHKIIIKFMDLASNAFGIMICVYFAFHQVVGCILLLEISAMDMESFASYGVLTFVMFQQLIQISIIFELIGSKNETIKHAVYEMPWECMDMKNKKIFLFFLSNVQKPIALKAMGLVAIGVQTMASILKTSFSYFIMLRTLAEN
;
A
#
# COMPACT_ATOMS: atom_id res chain seq x y z
N VAL A 1 4.78 2.60 -41.18
CA VAL A 1 5.71 3.29 -42.12
C VAL A 1 5.71 4.75 -41.68
N CYS A 2 6.80 5.23 -41.09
CA CYS A 2 6.86 6.53 -40.43
C CYS A 2 7.39 7.61 -41.40
N GLU A 3 6.76 8.77 -41.43
CA GLU A 3 7.22 9.93 -42.22
C GLU A 3 8.14 10.85 -41.40
N GLN A 4 9.15 11.41 -42.07
CA GLN A 4 10.21 12.22 -41.46
C GLN A 4 9.77 13.68 -41.27
N GLY A 5 9.80 14.15 -40.02
CA GLY A 5 9.70 15.56 -39.64
C GLY A 5 11.05 16.28 -39.67
N ASN A 6 11.01 17.59 -39.96
CA ASN A 6 12.14 18.44 -40.35
C ASN A 6 13.21 18.67 -39.24
N SER A 7 14.48 18.74 -39.67
CA SER A 7 15.72 19.14 -38.98
C SER A 7 15.47 20.30 -37.99
N TYR A 8 15.51 20.12 -36.67
CA TYR A 8 16.69 20.28 -35.79
C TYR A 8 16.53 19.51 -34.45
N THR A 9 15.56 18.62 -34.37
CA THR A 9 15.39 17.66 -33.28
C THR A 9 14.69 16.47 -33.92
N ASN A 10 15.39 15.33 -34.10
CA ASN A 10 14.80 14.10 -34.61
C ASN A 10 13.85 13.50 -33.54
N VAL A 11 12.83 14.26 -33.12
CA VAL A 11 11.78 13.76 -32.24
C VAL A 11 10.79 13.06 -33.15
N ILE A 12 10.85 11.74 -33.14
CA ILE A 12 9.90 10.89 -33.86
C ILE A 12 8.53 11.07 -33.19
N MET A 13 7.63 11.75 -33.88
CA MET A 13 6.26 11.97 -33.42
C MET A 13 5.39 10.76 -33.74
N TYR A 14 4.34 10.54 -32.95
CA TYR A 14 3.35 9.51 -33.23
C TYR A 14 2.53 9.86 -34.49
N THR A 15 2.17 8.83 -35.25
CA THR A 15 1.22 8.93 -36.37
C THR A 15 -0.19 9.26 -35.87
N GLU A 16 -1.07 9.77 -36.75
CA GLU A 16 -2.45 10.08 -36.37
C GLU A 16 -3.21 8.85 -35.86
N GLU A 17 -2.97 7.67 -36.45
CA GLU A 17 -3.57 6.41 -36.03
C GLU A 17 -3.10 6.02 -34.60
N GLU A 18 -1.80 6.14 -34.33
CA GLU A 18 -1.24 5.89 -33.00
C GLU A 18 -1.76 6.88 -31.96
N LEU A 19 -1.86 8.16 -32.31
CA LEU A 19 -2.41 9.20 -31.42
C LEU A 19 -3.87 8.95 -31.05
N GLN A 20 -4.67 8.45 -31.99
CA GLN A 20 -6.06 8.09 -31.73
C GLN A 20 -6.15 6.85 -30.83
N ASN A 21 -5.27 5.86 -31.02
CA ASN A 21 -5.21 4.69 -30.15
C ASN A 21 -4.74 5.06 -28.73
N ILE A 22 -3.70 5.89 -28.60
CA ILE A 22 -3.18 6.41 -27.33
C ILE A 22 -4.30 7.13 -26.56
N PHE A 23 -5.12 7.93 -27.25
CA PHE A 23 -6.23 8.64 -26.63
C PHE A 23 -7.24 7.68 -25.98
N GLU A 24 -7.65 6.63 -26.68
CA GLU A 24 -8.60 5.65 -26.15
C GLU A 24 -7.99 4.83 -24.99
N ILE A 25 -6.73 4.42 -25.10
CA ILE A 25 -6.02 3.71 -24.03
C ILE A 25 -5.87 4.58 -22.77
N LEU A 26 -5.50 5.86 -22.93
CA LEU A 26 -5.43 6.80 -21.80
C LEU A 26 -6.77 6.96 -21.11
N LYS A 27 -7.84 7.08 -21.90
CA LYS A 27 -9.21 7.20 -21.38
C LYS A 27 -9.64 5.97 -20.61
N GLU A 28 -9.36 4.76 -21.13
CA GLU A 28 -9.64 3.49 -20.45
C GLU A 28 -8.86 3.38 -19.13
N ASN A 29 -7.56 3.69 -19.16
CA ASN A 29 -6.70 3.66 -17.96
C ASN A 29 -7.17 4.66 -16.89
N ILE A 30 -7.58 5.86 -17.29
CA ILE A 30 -8.13 6.86 -16.36
C ILE A 30 -9.42 6.34 -15.73
N GLU A 31 -10.32 5.74 -16.51
CA GLU A 31 -11.58 5.23 -15.99
C GLU A 31 -11.35 4.04 -15.04
N HIS A 32 -10.45 3.13 -15.40
CA HIS A 32 -10.05 2.04 -14.53
C HIS A 32 -9.39 2.54 -13.22
N HIS A 33 -8.51 3.54 -13.30
CA HIS A 33 -7.89 4.14 -12.11
C HIS A 33 -8.92 4.79 -11.18
N LYS A 34 -9.98 5.42 -11.71
CA LYS A 34 -11.09 5.93 -10.89
C LYS A 34 -11.83 4.80 -10.16
N ILE A 35 -12.03 3.66 -10.81
CA ILE A 35 -12.66 2.49 -10.17
C ILE A 35 -11.80 2.01 -9.00
N ILE A 36 -10.48 1.93 -9.18
CA ILE A 36 -9.53 1.55 -8.13
C ILE A 36 -9.62 2.54 -6.96
N ILE A 37 -9.57 3.86 -7.21
CA ILE A 37 -9.68 4.87 -6.15
C ILE A 37 -11.00 4.70 -5.37
N LYS A 38 -12.12 4.60 -6.08
CA LYS A 38 -13.45 4.41 -5.45
C LYS A 38 -13.50 3.14 -4.61
N PHE A 39 -12.92 2.05 -5.10
CA PHE A 39 -12.86 0.79 -4.36
C PHE A 39 -12.03 0.96 -3.08
N MET A 40 -10.88 1.63 -3.16
CA MET A 40 -10.01 1.85 -2.00
C MET A 40 -10.64 2.78 -0.95
N ASP A 41 -11.40 3.78 -1.38
CA ASP A 41 -12.19 4.63 -0.49
C ASP A 41 -13.31 3.84 0.19
N LEU A 42 -14.04 3.02 -0.57
CA LEU A 42 -15.08 2.15 -0.02
C LEU A 42 -14.50 1.14 0.97
N ALA A 43 -13.37 0.51 0.64
CA ALA A 43 -12.69 -0.43 1.52
C ALA A 43 -12.19 0.25 2.81
N SER A 44 -11.63 1.46 2.70
CA SER A 44 -11.20 2.24 3.88
C SER A 44 -12.38 2.58 4.79
N ASN A 45 -13.52 2.96 4.22
CA ASN A 45 -14.72 3.28 5.00
C ASN A 45 -15.37 2.04 5.64
N ALA A 46 -15.42 0.91 4.91
CA ALA A 46 -16.03 -0.32 5.39
C ALA A 46 -15.17 -1.02 6.45
N PHE A 47 -13.86 -1.10 6.22
CA PHE A 47 -12.95 -1.89 7.05
C PHE A 47 -12.09 -1.06 8.00
N GLY A 48 -12.06 0.27 7.89
CA GLY A 48 -11.17 1.12 8.68
C GLY A 48 -11.30 0.91 10.19
N ILE A 49 -12.53 0.90 10.72
CA ILE A 49 -12.79 0.65 12.16
C ILE A 49 -12.45 -0.80 12.52
N MET A 50 -12.85 -1.77 11.68
CA MET A 50 -12.55 -3.18 11.90
C MET A 50 -11.04 -3.42 12.02
N ILE A 51 -10.24 -2.82 11.13
CA ILE A 51 -8.78 -2.95 11.14
C ILE A 51 -8.16 -2.29 12.37
N CYS A 52 -8.69 -1.13 12.81
CA CYS A 52 -8.26 -0.52 14.08
C CYS A 52 -8.49 -1.46 15.27
N VAL A 53 -9.68 -2.05 15.36
CA VAL A 53 -10.01 -3.01 16.43
C VAL A 53 -9.11 -4.25 16.33
N TYR A 54 -8.87 -4.75 15.11
CA TYR A 54 -7.99 -5.89 14.86
C TYR A 54 -6.54 -5.62 15.32
N PHE A 55 -6.01 -4.43 15.06
CA PHE A 55 -4.67 -4.04 15.53
C PHE A 55 -4.61 -3.81 17.03
N ALA A 56 -5.64 -3.21 17.64
CA ALA A 56 -5.73 -3.08 19.09
C ALA A 56 -5.77 -4.47 19.76
N PHE A 57 -6.52 -5.41 19.19
CA PHE A 57 -6.54 -6.81 19.63
C PHE A 57 -5.15 -7.44 19.54
N HIS A 58 -4.46 -7.31 18.40
CA HIS A 58 -3.10 -7.83 18.23
C HIS A 58 -2.10 -7.19 19.20
N GLN A 59 -2.26 -5.90 19.50
CA GLN A 59 -1.43 -5.20 20.48
C GLN A 59 -1.60 -5.79 21.88
N VAL A 60 -2.83 -5.97 22.36
CA VAL A 60 -3.10 -6.49 23.72
C VAL A 60 -2.73 -7.97 23.82
N VAL A 61 -3.21 -8.79 22.90
CA VAL A 61 -2.97 -10.24 22.90
C VAL A 61 -1.50 -10.54 22.67
N GLY A 62 -0.83 -9.83 21.77
CA GLY A 62 0.61 -9.96 21.53
C GLY A 62 1.43 -9.68 22.80
N CYS A 63 1.08 -8.66 23.58
CA CYS A 63 1.74 -8.40 24.85
C CYS A 63 1.55 -9.54 25.86
N ILE A 64 0.32 -10.04 26.02
CA ILE A 64 0.00 -11.13 26.95
C ILE A 64 0.75 -12.40 26.57
N LEU A 65 0.71 -12.78 25.29
CA LEU A 65 1.38 -13.97 24.78
C LEU A 65 2.91 -13.92 24.94
N LEU A 66 3.52 -12.73 24.78
CA LEU A 66 4.93 -12.54 25.06
C LEU A 66 5.26 -12.72 26.55
N LEU A 67 4.39 -12.26 27.45
CA LEU A 67 4.55 -12.47 28.89
C LEU A 67 4.44 -13.95 29.27
N GLU A 68 3.42 -14.65 28.78
CA GLU A 68 3.20 -16.08 29.07
C GLU A 68 4.39 -16.94 28.61
N ILE A 69 4.91 -16.70 27.41
CA ILE A 69 6.09 -17.46 26.92
C ILE A 69 7.37 -17.05 27.63
N SER A 70 7.46 -15.82 28.17
CA SER A 70 8.65 -15.38 28.90
C SER A 70 8.86 -16.07 30.25
N ALA A 71 7.82 -16.72 30.80
CA ALA A 71 7.94 -17.54 32.00
C ALA A 71 8.93 -18.71 31.81
N MET A 72 9.28 -19.05 30.56
CA MET A 72 10.32 -20.03 30.18
C MET A 72 10.12 -21.44 30.75
N ASP A 73 8.91 -21.77 31.17
CA ASP A 73 8.49 -23.11 31.52
C ASP A 73 8.04 -23.91 30.28
N MET A 74 8.34 -25.21 30.29
CA MET A 74 8.02 -26.12 29.19
C MET A 74 6.51 -26.18 28.92
N GLU A 75 5.69 -26.00 29.96
CA GLU A 75 4.24 -26.06 29.90
C GLU A 75 3.63 -24.82 29.21
N SER A 76 4.07 -23.60 29.54
CA SER A 76 3.62 -22.39 28.85
C SER A 76 4.08 -22.34 27.40
N PHE A 77 5.30 -22.79 27.08
CA PHE A 77 5.73 -22.87 25.68
C PHE A 77 4.90 -23.88 24.88
N ALA A 78 4.61 -25.05 25.45
CA ALA A 78 3.74 -26.06 24.81
C ALA A 78 2.30 -25.54 24.63
N SER A 79 1.79 -24.77 25.58
CA SER A 79 0.41 -24.27 25.60
C SER A 79 0.20 -23.05 24.70
N TYR A 80 1.15 -22.11 24.67
CA TYR A 80 0.99 -20.81 24.00
C TYR A 80 1.90 -20.60 22.78
N GLY A 81 2.96 -21.40 22.61
CA GLY A 81 3.94 -21.21 21.54
C GLY A 81 3.33 -21.19 20.13
N VAL A 82 2.46 -22.16 19.84
CA VAL A 82 1.76 -22.25 18.54
C VAL A 82 0.81 -21.05 18.34
N LEU A 83 0.07 -20.68 19.39
CA LEU A 83 -0.85 -19.54 19.33
C LEU A 83 -0.11 -18.23 19.05
N THR A 84 1.01 -18.01 19.73
CA THR A 84 1.87 -16.84 19.53
C THR A 84 2.42 -16.78 18.12
N PHE A 85 2.91 -17.91 17.59
CA PHE A 85 3.38 -17.97 16.21
C PHE A 85 2.28 -17.61 15.22
N VAL A 86 1.08 -18.18 15.37
CA VAL A 86 -0.07 -17.91 14.49
C VAL A 86 -0.50 -16.44 14.57
N MET A 87 -0.57 -15.86 15.76
CA MET A 87 -0.96 -14.45 15.94
C MET A 87 0.03 -13.48 15.27
N PHE A 88 1.33 -13.68 15.45
CA PHE A 88 2.32 -12.85 14.76
C PHE A 88 2.36 -13.10 13.25
N GLN A 89 2.16 -14.35 12.81
CA GLN A 89 2.06 -14.66 11.38
C GLN A 89 0.88 -13.94 10.73
N GLN A 90 -0.30 -13.93 11.36
CA GLN A 90 -1.47 -13.21 10.87
C GLN A 90 -1.22 -11.70 10.77
N LEU A 91 -0.61 -11.10 11.80
CA LEU A 91 -0.24 -9.68 11.81
C LEU A 91 0.73 -9.34 10.67
N ILE A 92 1.74 -10.18 10.43
CA ILE A 92 2.69 -10.01 9.34
C ILE A 92 2.00 -10.13 7.99
N GLN A 93 1.15 -11.15 7.82
CA GLN A 93 0.46 -11.41 6.56
C GLN A 93 -0.44 -10.24 6.17
N ILE A 94 -1.28 -9.74 7.07
CA ILE A 94 -2.17 -8.63 6.75
C ILE A 94 -1.40 -7.36 6.41
N SER A 95 -0.27 -7.12 7.10
CA SER A 95 0.56 -5.94 6.90
C SER A 95 1.28 -5.97 5.56
N ILE A 96 1.78 -7.14 5.15
CA ILE A 96 2.38 -7.35 3.83
C ILE A 96 1.35 -7.15 2.72
N ILE A 97 0.11 -7.64 2.89
CA ILE A 97 -0.95 -7.45 1.90
C ILE A 97 -1.20 -5.95 1.65
N PHE A 98 -1.33 -5.16 2.72
CA PHE A 98 -1.54 -3.71 2.59
C PHE A 98 -0.33 -2.98 2.02
N GLU A 99 0.89 -3.39 2.41
CA GLU A 99 2.12 -2.85 1.83
C GLU A 99 2.22 -3.13 0.33
N LEU A 100 1.85 -4.34 -0.10
CA LEU A 100 1.87 -4.72 -1.51
C LEU A 100 0.89 -3.88 -2.33
N ILE A 101 -0.30 -3.59 -1.80
CA ILE A 101 -1.27 -2.69 -2.43
C ILE A 101 -0.64 -1.30 -2.63
N GLY A 102 0.01 -0.75 -1.60
CA GLY A 102 0.71 0.53 -1.69
C GLY A 102 1.86 0.51 -2.72
N SER A 103 2.67 -0.55 -2.72
CA SER A 103 3.78 -0.73 -3.65
C SER A 103 3.31 -0.84 -5.11
N LYS A 104 2.20 -1.52 -5.37
CA LYS A 104 1.59 -1.60 -6.71
C LYS A 104 1.14 -0.23 -7.21
N ASN A 105 0.60 0.62 -6.33
CA ASN A 105 0.24 1.98 -6.70
C ASN A 105 1.47 2.80 -7.16
N GLU A 106 2.62 2.61 -6.53
CA GLU A 106 3.85 3.29 -6.93
C GLU A 106 4.36 2.82 -8.31
N THR A 107 4.15 1.54 -8.64
CA THR A 107 4.47 1.02 -9.99
C THR A 107 3.67 1.76 -11.07
N ILE A 108 2.38 2.06 -10.84
CA ILE A 108 1.54 2.78 -11.80
C ILE A 108 2.06 4.22 -11.97
N LYS A 109 2.46 4.89 -10.88
CA LYS A 109 3.07 6.23 -10.98
C LYS A 109 4.28 6.25 -11.89
N HIS A 110 5.21 5.31 -11.68
CA HIS A 110 6.41 5.21 -12.50
C HIS A 110 6.08 4.92 -13.96
N ALA A 111 5.20 3.95 -14.22
CA ALA A 111 4.79 3.59 -15.57
C ALA A 111 4.14 4.77 -16.34
N VAL A 112 3.29 5.57 -15.67
CA VAL A 112 2.70 6.76 -16.29
C VAL A 112 3.76 7.84 -16.49
N TYR A 113 4.68 8.04 -15.55
CA TYR A 113 5.75 9.03 -15.68
C TYR A 113 6.70 8.73 -16.85
N GLU A 114 6.99 7.46 -17.11
CA GLU A 114 7.90 7.00 -18.18
C GLU A 114 7.26 6.99 -19.58
N MET A 115 5.98 7.34 -19.72
CA MET A 115 5.35 7.43 -21.04
C MET A 115 6.02 8.54 -21.86
N PRO A 116 6.32 8.32 -23.16
CA PRO A 116 6.92 9.33 -24.06
C PRO A 116 5.88 10.38 -24.49
N TRP A 117 5.40 11.16 -23.52
CA TRP A 117 4.37 12.18 -23.71
C TRP A 117 4.83 13.31 -24.62
N GLU A 118 6.14 13.52 -24.78
CA GLU A 118 6.74 14.53 -25.64
C GLU A 118 6.38 14.31 -27.12
N CYS A 119 6.25 13.06 -27.53
CA CYS A 119 5.91 12.63 -28.89
C CYS A 119 4.41 12.71 -29.21
N MET A 120 3.57 13.02 -28.21
CA MET A 120 2.12 13.13 -28.37
C MET A 120 1.68 14.51 -28.87
N ASP A 121 0.46 14.58 -29.42
CA ASP A 121 -0.19 15.84 -29.78
C ASP A 121 -0.75 16.58 -28.54
N MET A 122 -1.18 17.84 -28.72
CA MET A 122 -1.65 18.67 -27.60
C MET A 122 -2.92 18.12 -26.93
N LYS A 123 -3.75 17.37 -27.64
CA LYS A 123 -4.95 16.74 -27.09
C LYS A 123 -4.56 15.65 -26.09
N ASN A 124 -3.69 14.72 -26.48
CA ASN A 124 -3.23 13.65 -25.61
C ASN A 124 -2.35 14.15 -24.46
N LYS A 125 -1.46 15.12 -24.71
CA LYS A 125 -0.63 15.74 -23.65
C LYS A 125 -1.45 16.29 -22.48
N LYS A 126 -2.57 16.96 -22.77
CA LYS A 126 -3.45 17.52 -21.71
C LYS A 126 -4.06 16.42 -20.84
N ILE A 127 -4.52 15.34 -21.45
CA ILE A 127 -5.15 14.21 -20.75
C ILE A 127 -4.11 13.43 -19.97
N PHE A 128 -2.95 13.20 -20.57
CA PHE A 128 -1.80 12.61 -19.92
C PHE A 128 -1.40 13.38 -18.66
N LEU A 129 -1.24 14.70 -18.74
CA LEU A 129 -0.88 15.53 -17.58
C LEU A 129 -1.94 15.45 -16.48
N PHE A 130 -3.23 15.44 -16.84
CA PHE A 130 -4.31 15.21 -15.88
C PHE A 130 -4.18 13.84 -15.20
N PHE A 131 -3.91 12.79 -15.98
CA PHE A 131 -3.75 11.45 -15.43
C PHE A 131 -2.53 11.33 -14.52
N LEU A 132 -1.38 11.87 -14.96
CA LEU A 132 -0.13 11.93 -14.20
C LEU A 132 -0.34 12.64 -12.85
N SER A 133 -1.03 13.78 -12.85
CA SER A 133 -1.32 14.52 -11.61
C SER A 133 -2.20 13.72 -10.65
N ASN A 134 -3.11 12.90 -11.15
CA ASN A 134 -3.99 12.08 -10.30
C ASN A 134 -3.29 10.83 -9.77
N VAL A 135 -2.52 10.10 -10.59
CA VAL A 135 -1.83 8.88 -10.16
C VAL A 135 -0.73 9.16 -9.15
N GLN A 136 -0.14 10.37 -9.17
CA GLN A 136 0.85 10.81 -8.18
C GLN A 136 0.29 10.91 -6.75
N LYS A 137 -1.03 10.98 -6.59
CA LYS A 137 -1.65 10.93 -5.26
C LYS A 137 -1.51 9.52 -4.68
N PRO A 138 -0.97 9.35 -3.46
CA PRO A 138 -0.80 8.04 -2.88
C PRO A 138 -2.16 7.38 -2.60
N ILE A 139 -2.36 6.17 -3.12
CA ILE A 139 -3.49 5.32 -2.78
C ILE A 139 -3.05 4.38 -1.66
N ALA A 140 -3.64 4.53 -0.49
CA ALA A 140 -3.37 3.68 0.66
C ALA A 140 -4.68 3.45 1.42
N LEU A 141 -4.86 2.24 1.95
CA LEU A 141 -5.97 1.97 2.86
C LEU A 141 -5.67 2.65 4.19
N LYS A 142 -6.58 3.53 4.62
CA LYS A 142 -6.42 4.32 5.85
C LYS A 142 -7.36 3.83 6.94
N ALA A 143 -6.80 3.50 8.10
CA ALA A 143 -7.57 3.21 9.30
C ALA A 143 -8.15 4.53 9.86
N MET A 144 -9.47 4.58 10.03
CA MET A 144 -10.22 5.79 10.44
C MET A 144 -9.88 7.06 9.62
N GLY A 145 -9.39 6.92 8.39
CA GLY A 145 -8.96 8.05 7.54
C GLY A 145 -7.64 8.72 7.95
N LEU A 146 -6.98 8.27 9.02
CA LEU A 146 -5.82 8.95 9.61
C LEU A 146 -4.51 8.17 9.46
N VAL A 147 -4.53 6.84 9.64
CA VAL A 147 -3.31 6.03 9.69
C VAL A 147 -3.22 5.12 8.47
N ALA A 148 -2.16 5.28 7.68
CA ALA A 148 -1.89 4.37 6.57
C ALA A 148 -1.53 2.97 7.11
N ILE A 149 -2.20 1.96 6.58
CA ILE A 149 -2.02 0.58 7.02
C ILE A 149 -0.92 -0.08 6.18
N GLY A 150 -0.02 -0.82 6.84
CA GLY A 150 1.13 -1.46 6.19
C GLY A 150 2.17 -1.91 7.20
N VAL A 151 3.39 -2.19 6.71
CA VAL A 151 4.49 -2.74 7.51
C VAL A 151 4.92 -1.77 8.63
N GLN A 152 4.85 -0.46 8.40
CA GLN A 152 5.19 0.56 9.41
C GLN A 152 4.25 0.52 10.64
N THR A 153 2.97 0.28 10.41
CA THR A 153 1.98 0.16 11.49
C THR A 153 2.22 -1.12 12.30
N MET A 154 2.51 -2.23 11.64
CA MET A 154 2.94 -3.46 12.32
C MET A 154 4.22 -3.27 13.12
N ALA A 155 5.26 -2.66 12.54
CA ALA A 155 6.51 -2.42 13.24
C ALA A 155 6.29 -1.58 14.51
N SER A 156 5.38 -0.61 14.44
CA SER A 156 4.95 0.18 15.60
C SER A 156 4.32 -0.72 16.66
N ILE A 157 3.36 -1.58 16.30
CA ILE A 157 2.70 -2.54 17.21
C ILE A 157 3.69 -3.48 17.88
N LEU A 158 4.66 -4.02 17.11
CA LEU A 158 5.69 -4.91 17.66
C LEU A 158 6.59 -4.19 18.65
N LYS A 159 7.03 -2.96 18.31
CA LYS A 159 7.88 -2.14 19.16
C LYS A 159 7.17 -1.75 20.46
N THR A 160 5.91 -1.32 20.39
CA THR A 160 5.11 -1.02 21.58
C THR A 160 4.89 -2.27 22.42
N SER A 161 4.60 -3.41 21.79
CA SER A 161 4.42 -4.69 22.51
C SER A 161 5.67 -5.09 23.29
N PHE A 162 6.84 -5.03 22.66
CA PHE A 162 8.11 -5.29 23.33
C PHE A 162 8.40 -4.31 24.47
N SER A 163 8.10 -3.02 24.26
CA SER A 163 8.33 -1.98 25.28
C SER A 163 7.46 -2.24 26.52
N TYR A 164 6.18 -2.51 26.33
CA TYR A 164 5.25 -2.85 27.42
C TYR A 164 5.62 -4.17 28.11
N PHE A 165 6.02 -5.18 27.33
CA PHE A 165 6.51 -6.45 27.86
C PHE A 165 7.69 -6.23 28.82
N ILE A 166 8.72 -5.48 28.39
CA ILE A 166 9.89 -5.19 29.24
C ILE A 166 9.46 -4.46 30.51
N MET A 167 8.62 -3.43 30.38
CA MET A 167 8.12 -2.65 31.52
C MET A 167 7.37 -3.52 32.53
N LEU A 168 6.42 -4.35 32.08
CA LEU A 168 5.62 -5.21 32.95
C LEU A 168 6.48 -6.26 33.65
N ARG A 169 7.45 -6.85 32.94
CA ARG A 169 8.39 -7.79 33.54
C ARG A 169 9.24 -7.13 34.64
N THR A 170 9.78 -5.94 34.38
CA THR A 170 10.56 -5.21 35.39
C THR A 170 9.71 -4.81 36.60
N LEU A 171 8.42 -4.54 36.43
CA LEU A 171 7.52 -4.27 37.56
C LEU A 171 7.16 -5.52 38.35
N ALA A 172 7.12 -6.70 37.72
CA ALA A 172 6.84 -7.96 38.39
C ALA A 172 8.06 -8.52 39.16
N GLU A 173 9.28 -8.13 38.76
CA GLU A 173 10.54 -8.50 39.42
C GLU A 173 10.90 -7.61 40.63
N ASN A 174 10.17 -6.51 40.86
CA ASN A 174 10.32 -5.61 42.02
C ASN A 174 9.20 -5.83 43.04
#